data_AF-A0A1E4TLH4-F1
#
_entry.id   AF-A0A1E4TLH4-F1
#
_cell.length_a   1.000
_cell.length_b   1.000
_cell.length_c   1.000
_cell.angle_alpha   90.00
_cell.angle_beta   90.00
_cell.angle_gamma   90.00
#
_symmetry.space_group_name_H-M   'P 1'
#
loop_
_entity.id
_entity.type
_entity.pdbx_description
1 polymer ?
#
loop_
_entity_poly.entity_id
_entity_poly.type
_entity_poly.pdbx_seq_one_letter_code
_entity_poly.pdbx_strand_id
1 'polypeptide(L)'
;TPVPLDENGKPYTLKNDELVLEEDPKGLEKVDENGNLKGGRDYRCRTFTITGRGDRLYMLSTEPARCIGFRDSYLFFQKHKLLYKIILRDEEKFDLIERDIMPHSYKGRTISVVTARSVFREFGAKIIIGGHRVIDDFYESKAIEEGAKPEDLASPEDVLPMNGEPYNKNQYVAWHGASQVYHQNAPMVGGRGDLSIKRRKVILNETNWLFEHAMSASNFNEMLTATRRHVLEEGGVEEAHTGLTFVPANTQPRRFKGELVP
;
A
#
# COMPACT_ATOMS: atom_id res chain seq x y z
N THR A 1 4.83 20.11 -5.01
CA THR A 1 3.48 19.56 -4.71
C THR A 1 2.58 20.71 -4.31
N PRO A 2 1.33 20.80 -4.80
CA PRO A 2 0.42 21.88 -4.39
C PRO A 2 0.20 21.83 -2.87
N VAL A 3 0.21 23.00 -2.25
CA VAL A 3 -0.08 23.13 -0.81
C VAL A 3 -1.60 22.98 -0.61
N PRO A 4 -2.07 22.18 0.36
CA PRO A 4 -3.49 22.05 0.65
C PRO A 4 -4.09 23.39 1.07
N LEU A 5 -5.39 23.55 0.79
CA LEU A 5 -6.19 24.71 1.20
C LEU A 5 -6.86 24.43 2.54
N ASP A 6 -6.99 25.46 3.36
CA ASP A 6 -7.76 25.45 4.61
C ASP A 6 -9.27 25.49 4.36
N GLU A 7 -10.06 25.44 5.45
CA GLU A 7 -11.53 25.49 5.41
C GLU A 7 -12.09 26.78 4.78
N ASN A 8 -11.28 27.84 4.72
CA ASN A 8 -11.62 29.13 4.13
C ASN A 8 -11.09 29.29 2.69
N GLY A 9 -10.51 28.23 2.11
CA GLY A 9 -9.95 28.24 0.76
C GLY A 9 -8.58 28.93 0.63
N LYS A 10 -7.94 29.29 1.73
CA LYS A 10 -6.59 29.88 1.76
C LYS A 10 -5.54 28.78 1.87
N PRO A 11 -4.40 28.86 1.16
CA PRO A 11 -3.34 27.87 1.29
C PRO A 11 -2.75 27.89 2.70
N TYR A 12 -2.52 26.71 3.28
CA TYR A 12 -1.77 26.60 4.53
C TYR A 12 -0.38 27.20 4.37
N THR A 13 0.15 27.75 5.46
CA THR A 13 1.54 28.23 5.45
C THR A 13 2.47 27.04 5.56
N LEU A 14 3.37 26.88 4.58
CA LEU A 14 4.42 25.87 4.60
C LEU A 14 5.69 26.45 5.21
N LYS A 15 6.20 25.83 6.27
CA LYS A 15 7.48 26.21 6.90
C LYS A 15 8.28 24.94 7.16
N ASN A 16 9.52 24.90 6.66
CA ASN A 16 10.44 23.78 6.85
C ASN A 16 9.84 22.41 6.50
N ASP A 17 9.20 22.34 5.32
CA ASP A 17 8.54 21.14 4.81
C ASP A 17 7.31 20.65 5.61
N GLU A 18 6.81 21.43 6.56
CA GLU A 18 5.59 21.14 7.34
C GLU A 18 4.54 22.22 7.18
N LEU A 19 3.27 21.83 7.29
CA LEU A 19 2.18 22.79 7.44
C LEU A 19 2.22 23.36 8.87
N VAL A 20 2.15 24.68 8.96
CA VAL A 20 1.94 25.38 10.22
C VAL A 20 0.47 25.20 10.61
N LEU A 21 0.24 24.43 11.67
CA LEU A 21 -1.08 24.11 12.24
C LEU A 21 -1.10 24.54 13.72
N GLU A 22 -2.26 24.47 14.35
CA GLU A 22 -2.37 24.67 15.80
C GLU A 22 -1.56 23.62 16.57
N GLU A 23 -0.69 24.09 17.46
CA GLU A 23 0.18 23.26 18.27
C GLU A 23 -0.42 23.09 19.67
N ASP A 24 -0.47 21.84 20.15
CA ASP A 24 -0.86 21.51 21.52
C ASP A 24 0.40 21.49 22.40
N PRO A 25 0.45 22.27 23.51
CA PRO A 25 1.58 22.25 24.44
C PRO A 25 1.98 20.84 24.89
N LYS A 26 1.01 19.96 25.15
CA LYS A 26 1.29 18.58 25.56
C LYS A 26 1.91 17.75 24.44
N GLY A 27 1.52 17.99 23.19
CA GLY A 27 2.13 17.35 22.04
C GLY A 27 3.59 17.77 21.86
N LEU A 28 3.91 19.05 22.07
CA LEU A 28 5.27 19.61 21.97
C LEU A 28 6.22 19.10 23.08
N GLU A 29 5.70 18.63 24.21
CA GLU A 29 6.51 17.95 25.22
C GLU A 29 6.98 16.56 24.76
N LYS A 30 6.27 15.93 23.81
CA LYS A 30 6.52 14.56 23.34
C LYS A 30 7.40 14.49 22.09
N VAL A 31 7.51 15.57 21.32
CA VAL A 31 8.30 15.64 20.09
C VAL A 31 9.01 17.00 19.97
N ASP A 32 10.25 17.02 19.47
CA ASP A 32 10.95 18.27 19.17
C ASP A 32 10.63 18.85 17.77
N GLU A 33 11.20 20.00 17.43
CA GLU A 33 11.01 20.64 16.12
C GLU A 33 11.59 19.85 14.94
N ASN A 34 12.55 18.95 15.20
CA ASN A 34 13.18 18.11 14.20
C ASN A 34 12.48 16.77 14.04
N GLY A 35 11.49 16.46 14.89
CA GLY A 35 10.75 15.21 14.87
C GLY A 35 11.36 14.10 15.72
N ASN A 36 12.29 14.40 16.63
CA ASN A 36 12.75 13.41 17.61
C ASN A 36 11.72 13.27 18.73
N LEU A 37 11.30 12.04 18.99
CA LEU A 37 10.38 11.72 20.09
C LEU A 37 11.12 11.74 21.44
N LYS A 38 10.43 12.16 22.49
CA LYS A 38 10.94 12.28 23.86
C LYS A 38 10.29 11.26 24.79
N GLY A 39 10.95 10.99 25.92
CA GLY A 39 10.40 10.13 26.97
C GLY A 39 10.44 8.63 26.64
N GLY A 40 11.49 8.17 25.95
CA GLY A 40 11.67 6.75 25.61
C GLY A 40 10.80 6.24 24.46
N ARG A 41 10.00 7.13 23.84
CA ARG A 41 9.20 6.83 22.66
C ARG A 41 10.07 6.68 21.43
N ASP A 42 9.66 5.78 20.55
CA ASP A 42 10.33 5.57 19.28
C ASP A 42 9.32 5.21 18.18
N TYR A 43 9.66 5.52 16.94
CA TYR A 43 8.79 5.33 15.79
C TYR A 43 8.77 3.87 15.33
N ARG A 44 7.59 3.40 14.91
CA ARG A 44 7.40 2.09 14.27
C ARG A 44 8.04 2.01 12.88
N CYS A 45 8.13 3.14 12.20
CA CYS A 45 8.76 3.28 10.89
C CYS A 45 10.19 3.82 11.01
N ARG A 46 11.00 3.61 9.98
CA ARG A 46 12.34 4.18 9.96
C ARG A 46 12.30 5.67 9.70
N THR A 47 13.21 6.37 10.35
CA THR A 47 13.44 7.80 10.16
C THR A 47 14.85 8.02 9.63
N PHE A 48 15.02 9.08 8.84
CA PHE A 48 16.31 9.47 8.29
C PHE A 48 16.36 10.98 8.04
N THR A 49 17.57 11.52 7.92
CA THR A 49 17.81 12.91 7.52
C THR A 49 18.07 13.01 6.02
N ILE A 50 17.75 14.16 5.43
CA ILE A 50 18.00 14.45 4.02
C ILE A 50 19.09 15.52 3.94
N THR A 51 20.16 15.23 3.21
CA THR A 51 21.26 16.18 2.99
C THR A 51 20.72 17.48 2.38
N GLY A 52 21.10 18.62 2.98
CA GLY A 52 20.62 19.94 2.57
C GLY A 52 19.29 20.39 3.18
N ARG A 53 18.63 19.58 4.02
CA ARG A 53 17.38 19.93 4.72
C ARG A 53 17.50 20.04 6.24
N GLY A 54 18.74 20.11 6.74
CA GLY A 54 19.04 20.15 8.18
C GLY A 54 18.80 18.81 8.87
N ASP A 55 18.65 18.85 10.19
CA ASP A 55 18.60 17.65 11.05
C ASP A 55 17.17 17.11 11.27
N ARG A 56 16.24 17.49 10.40
CA ARG A 56 14.84 17.03 10.48
C ARG A 56 14.76 15.55 10.10
N LEU A 57 13.92 14.83 10.84
CA LEU A 57 13.60 13.45 10.56
C LEU A 57 12.49 13.36 9.51
N TYR A 58 12.76 12.58 8.48
CA TYR A 58 11.83 12.24 7.41
C TYR A 58 11.57 10.73 7.41
N MET A 59 10.42 10.36 6.83
CA MET A 59 10.01 8.99 6.57
C MET A 59 9.66 8.84 5.09
N LEU A 60 9.94 7.66 4.53
CA LEU A 60 9.41 7.30 3.21
C LEU A 60 7.89 7.21 3.30
N SER A 61 7.14 7.96 2.50
CA SER A 61 5.67 8.07 2.67
C SER A 61 4.93 6.74 2.63
N THR A 62 5.50 5.72 1.99
CA THR A 62 4.92 4.37 1.91
C THR A 62 4.97 3.61 3.22
N GLU A 63 5.95 3.89 4.10
CA GLU A 63 6.12 3.20 5.38
C GLU A 63 5.02 3.60 6.40
N PRO A 64 4.82 4.88 6.76
CA PRO A 64 3.75 5.26 7.68
C PRO A 64 2.36 4.99 7.09
N ALA A 65 2.19 5.10 5.77
CA ALA A 65 0.95 4.71 5.10
C ALA A 65 0.59 3.24 5.38
N ARG A 66 1.56 2.32 5.27
CA ARG A 66 1.38 0.90 5.61
C ARG A 66 1.16 0.65 7.07
N CYS A 67 1.92 1.34 7.93
CA CYS A 67 1.83 1.22 9.37
C CYS A 67 0.41 1.46 9.89
N ILE A 68 -0.34 2.36 9.24
CA ILE A 68 -1.72 2.69 9.61
C ILE A 68 -2.78 2.01 8.72
N GLY A 69 -2.38 1.10 7.83
CA GLY A 69 -3.29 0.28 7.02
C GLY A 69 -3.65 0.80 5.63
N PHE A 70 -2.99 1.85 5.11
CA PHE A 70 -3.16 2.25 3.71
C PHE A 70 -2.35 1.37 2.76
N ARG A 71 -2.87 1.18 1.54
CA ARG A 71 -2.22 0.40 0.48
C ARG A 71 -0.98 1.08 -0.12
N ASP A 72 -1.07 2.39 -0.26
CA ASP A 72 -0.06 3.20 -0.89
C ASP A 72 -0.05 4.60 -0.29
N SER A 73 0.99 5.36 -0.63
CA SER A 73 1.10 6.76 -0.22
C SER A 73 0.06 7.66 -0.92
N TYR A 74 -0.57 7.23 -2.01
CA TYR A 74 -1.52 8.07 -2.73
C TYR A 74 -2.81 8.24 -1.92
N LEU A 75 -3.44 7.14 -1.49
CA LEU A 75 -4.62 7.17 -0.63
C LEU A 75 -4.33 7.82 0.73
N PHE A 76 -3.12 7.62 1.24
CA PHE A 76 -2.64 8.24 2.47
C PHE A 76 -2.73 9.77 2.40
N PHE A 77 -2.17 10.40 1.37
CA PHE A 77 -2.24 11.86 1.21
C PHE A 77 -3.62 12.37 0.79
N GLN A 78 -4.41 11.56 0.09
CA GLN A 78 -5.77 11.94 -0.28
C GLN A 78 -6.68 12.04 0.95
N LYS A 79 -6.54 11.12 1.91
CA LYS A 79 -7.31 11.10 3.15
C LYS A 79 -6.75 12.07 4.18
N HIS A 80 -5.42 12.18 4.29
CA HIS A 80 -4.74 13.05 5.26
C HIS A 80 -4.16 14.29 4.57
N LYS A 81 -5.03 15.25 4.26
CA LYS A 81 -4.68 16.48 3.54
C LYS A 81 -3.71 17.38 4.32
N LEU A 82 -3.63 17.23 5.63
CA LEU A 82 -2.73 17.99 6.50
C LEU A 82 -1.27 17.52 6.42
N LEU A 83 -1.01 16.40 5.73
CA LEU A 83 0.35 15.92 5.49
C LEU A 83 0.90 16.50 4.19
N TYR A 84 2.04 17.19 4.28
CA TYR A 84 2.71 17.72 3.11
C TYR A 84 3.55 16.66 2.41
N LYS A 85 3.21 16.35 1.16
CA LYS A 85 3.96 15.41 0.32
C LYS A 85 5.16 16.10 -0.30
N ILE A 86 6.35 15.66 0.07
CA ILE A 86 7.62 16.12 -0.50
C ILE A 86 8.06 15.09 -1.53
N ILE A 87 8.45 15.54 -2.72
CA ILE A 87 9.06 14.68 -3.75
C ILE A 87 10.56 14.90 -3.69
N LEU A 88 11.32 13.83 -3.53
CA LEU A 88 12.78 13.90 -3.47
C LEU A 88 13.36 14.32 -4.83
N ARG A 89 14.36 15.20 -4.79
CA ARG A 89 15.20 15.50 -5.96
C ARG A 89 16.14 14.33 -6.23
N ASP A 90 16.69 14.28 -7.44
CA ASP A 90 17.60 13.20 -7.82
C ASP A 90 18.85 13.16 -6.94
N GLU A 91 19.45 14.32 -6.63
CA GLU A 91 20.62 14.44 -5.74
C GLU A 91 20.33 13.90 -4.33
N GLU A 92 19.23 14.34 -3.71
CA GLU A 92 18.78 13.87 -2.39
C GLU A 92 18.54 12.35 -2.39
N LYS A 93 17.95 11.83 -3.48
CA LYS A 93 17.70 10.40 -3.64
C LYS A 93 18.98 9.60 -3.81
N PHE A 94 19.98 10.14 -4.53
CA PHE A 94 21.28 9.49 -4.68
C PHE A 94 22.04 9.41 -3.36
N ASP A 95 22.06 10.50 -2.58
CA ASP A 95 22.64 10.52 -1.22
C ASP A 95 22.02 9.43 -0.33
N LEU A 96 20.71 9.31 -0.33
CA LEU A 96 20.00 8.30 0.47
C LEU A 96 20.28 6.86 -0.01
N ILE A 97 20.59 6.66 -1.29
CA ILE A 97 21.02 5.35 -1.81
C ILE A 97 22.46 5.06 -1.41
N GLU A 98 23.36 6.04 -1.50
CA GLU A 98 24.76 5.90 -1.10
C GLU A 98 24.92 5.61 0.40
N ARG A 99 24.02 6.17 1.22
CA ARG A 99 23.93 5.92 2.67
C ARG A 99 23.19 4.63 3.03
N ASP A 100 22.81 3.82 2.05
CA ASP A 100 22.07 2.56 2.20
C ASP A 100 20.72 2.70 2.96
N ILE A 101 20.14 3.90 2.95
CA ILE A 101 18.81 4.16 3.51
C ILE A 101 17.73 3.66 2.54
N MET A 102 18.01 3.78 1.24
CA MET A 102 17.15 3.30 0.16
C MET A 102 17.90 2.36 -0.79
N PRO A 103 17.23 1.35 -1.37
CA PRO A 103 17.86 0.44 -2.30
C PRO A 103 18.10 1.12 -3.65
N HIS A 104 19.15 0.69 -4.36
CA HIS A 104 19.48 1.19 -5.69
C HIS A 104 18.33 1.03 -6.71
N SER A 105 17.42 0.07 -6.50
CA SER A 105 16.22 -0.13 -7.35
C SER A 105 15.27 1.07 -7.38
N TYR A 106 15.38 2.00 -6.43
CA TYR A 106 14.52 3.19 -6.35
C TYR A 106 15.05 4.37 -7.19
N LYS A 107 16.27 4.26 -7.76
CA LYS A 107 16.89 5.28 -8.61
C LYS A 107 15.98 5.80 -9.71
N GLY A 108 15.25 4.91 -10.39
CA GLY A 108 14.36 5.27 -11.51
C GLY A 108 12.93 5.63 -11.10
N ARG A 109 12.60 5.67 -9.80
CA ARG A 109 11.23 5.89 -9.31
C ARG A 109 11.10 7.28 -8.70
N THR A 110 9.90 7.86 -8.83
CA THR A 110 9.53 9.05 -8.07
C THR A 110 9.24 8.64 -6.64
N ILE A 111 10.09 9.11 -5.72
CA ILE A 111 9.96 8.81 -4.30
C ILE A 111 9.43 10.05 -3.58
N SER A 112 8.47 9.83 -2.70
CA SER A 112 7.98 10.87 -1.79
C SER A 112 8.29 10.56 -0.33
N VAL A 113 8.50 11.62 0.43
CA VAL A 113 8.77 11.60 1.87
C VAL A 113 7.83 12.54 2.60
N VAL A 114 7.74 12.35 3.91
CA VAL A 114 7.01 13.19 4.87
C VAL A 114 7.87 13.42 6.10
N THR A 115 7.66 14.53 6.81
CA THR A 115 8.37 14.75 8.08
C THR A 115 7.79 13.86 9.18
N ALA A 116 8.66 13.33 10.03
CA ALA A 116 8.30 12.45 11.14
C ALA A 116 7.38 13.15 12.15
N ARG A 117 7.63 14.44 12.42
CA ARG A 117 6.80 15.26 13.32
C ARG A 117 5.38 15.44 12.78
N SER A 118 5.20 15.69 11.47
CA SER A 118 3.85 15.78 10.88
C SER A 118 3.09 14.47 10.97
N VAL A 119 3.75 13.33 10.75
CA VAL A 119 3.13 12.00 10.91
C VAL A 119 2.74 11.75 12.36
N PHE A 120 3.60 12.10 13.32
CA PHE A 120 3.26 11.97 14.74
C PHE A 120 2.10 12.87 15.14
N ARG A 121 2.06 14.12 14.66
CA ARG A 121 0.96 15.04 14.93
C ARG A 121 -0.38 14.52 14.42
N GLU A 122 -0.40 13.90 13.25
CA GLU A 122 -1.62 13.38 12.63
C GLU A 122 -2.10 12.06 13.26
N PHE A 123 -1.17 11.15 13.62
CA PHE A 123 -1.52 9.78 14.03
C PHE A 123 -1.25 9.45 15.49
N GLY A 124 -0.51 10.30 16.20
CA GLY A 124 -0.22 10.16 17.62
C GLY A 124 0.37 8.80 17.99
N ALA A 125 -0.29 8.13 18.93
CA ALA A 125 0.14 6.85 19.48
C ALA A 125 0.23 5.72 18.43
N LYS A 126 -0.47 5.82 17.29
CA LYS A 126 -0.48 4.75 16.26
C LYS A 126 0.87 4.57 15.54
N ILE A 127 1.71 5.61 15.51
CA ILE A 127 3.03 5.55 14.87
C ILE A 127 4.17 5.27 15.88
N ILE A 128 3.84 5.18 17.16
CA ILE A 128 4.78 4.90 18.25
C ILE A 128 4.78 3.41 18.55
N ILE A 129 5.96 2.85 18.79
CA ILE A 129 6.13 1.46 19.21
C ILE A 129 5.45 1.25 20.57
N GLY A 130 4.45 0.36 20.63
CA GLY A 130 3.67 0.10 21.85
C GLY A 130 2.90 1.33 22.35
N GLY A 131 2.52 2.25 21.46
CA GLY A 131 1.88 3.51 21.84
C GLY A 131 0.51 3.32 22.50
N HIS A 132 0.28 4.05 23.59
CA HIS A 132 -0.99 4.09 24.31
C HIS A 132 -1.80 5.31 23.89
N ARG A 133 -3.10 5.11 23.63
CA ARG A 133 -4.02 6.21 23.30
C ARG A 133 -4.04 7.23 24.43
N VAL A 134 -4.33 8.49 24.10
CA VAL A 134 -4.31 9.65 25.02
C VAL A 134 -2.88 10.01 25.47
N ILE A 135 -2.16 9.10 26.13
CA ILE A 135 -0.84 9.37 26.73
C ILE A 135 0.22 9.63 25.65
N ASP A 136 0.20 8.87 24.56
CA ASP A 136 1.18 9.00 23.47
C ASP A 136 0.62 9.73 22.25
N ASP A 137 -0.65 10.16 22.30
CA ASP A 137 -1.24 10.99 21.26
C ASP A 137 -0.71 12.43 21.32
N PHE A 138 -0.52 13.07 20.16
CA PHE A 138 -0.12 14.48 20.09
C PHE A 138 -1.23 15.40 20.62
N TYR A 139 -2.49 15.12 20.24
CA TYR A 139 -3.69 15.82 20.68
C TYR A 139 -4.46 14.97 21.68
N GLU A 140 -4.13 15.07 22.97
CA GLU A 140 -4.76 14.23 24.01
C GLU A 140 -6.27 14.50 24.12
N SER A 141 -6.66 15.77 24.04
CA SER A 141 -8.07 16.19 24.14
C SER A 141 -8.92 15.54 23.05
N LYS A 142 -8.42 15.48 21.81
CA LYS A 142 -9.10 14.84 20.70
C LYS A 142 -9.27 13.33 20.94
N ALA A 143 -8.25 12.66 21.48
CA ALA A 143 -8.34 11.23 21.80
C ALA A 143 -9.38 10.95 22.90
N ILE A 144 -9.49 11.83 23.89
CA ILE A 144 -10.50 11.74 24.96
C ILE A 144 -11.91 11.97 24.39
N GLU A 145 -12.08 12.95 23.52
CA GLU A 145 -13.36 13.23 22.83
C GLU A 145 -13.82 12.07 21.94
N GLU A 146 -12.88 11.38 21.29
CA GLU A 146 -13.14 10.13 20.56
C GLU A 146 -13.51 8.94 21.48
N GLY A 147 -13.44 9.12 22.80
CA GLY A 147 -13.79 8.12 23.80
C GLY A 147 -12.66 7.12 24.11
N ALA A 148 -11.42 7.41 23.71
CA ALA A 148 -10.28 6.55 23.99
C ALA A 148 -9.85 6.64 25.45
N LYS A 149 -9.43 5.52 26.03
CA LYS A 149 -8.90 5.49 27.40
C LYS A 149 -7.36 5.48 27.39
N PRO A 150 -6.71 6.02 28.44
CA PRO A 150 -5.25 6.03 28.55
C PRO A 150 -4.58 4.65 28.49
N GLU A 151 -5.30 3.58 28.85
CA GLU A 151 -4.79 2.21 28.87
C GLU A 151 -4.98 1.49 27.52
N ASP A 152 -5.69 2.08 26.57
CA ASP A 152 -5.98 1.45 25.29
C ASP A 152 -4.73 1.48 24.39
N LEU A 153 -4.28 0.31 23.94
CA LEU A 153 -3.23 0.22 22.92
C LEU A 153 -3.73 0.80 21.60
N ALA A 154 -2.95 1.70 21.00
CA ALA A 154 -3.32 2.36 19.76
C ALA A 154 -3.31 1.43 18.55
N SER A 155 -2.51 0.37 18.60
CA SER A 155 -2.42 -0.68 17.57
C SER A 155 -2.26 -2.03 18.25
N PRO A 156 -3.36 -2.81 18.41
CA PRO A 156 -3.31 -4.13 19.03
C PRO A 156 -2.39 -5.12 18.30
N GLU A 157 -2.16 -4.90 17.00
CA GLU A 157 -1.26 -5.71 16.16
C GLU A 157 0.23 -5.35 16.35
N ASP A 158 0.54 -4.28 17.09
CA ASP A 158 1.90 -3.88 17.38
C ASP A 158 2.50 -4.74 18.50
N VAL A 159 2.97 -5.93 18.14
CA VAL A 159 3.57 -6.87 19.09
C VAL A 159 4.99 -6.42 19.42
N LEU A 160 5.21 -6.04 20.67
CA LEU A 160 6.56 -5.77 21.17
C LEU A 160 7.39 -7.06 21.16
N PRO A 161 8.66 -7.01 20.72
CA PRO A 161 9.53 -8.17 20.72
C PRO A 161 9.76 -8.70 22.14
N MET A 162 10.14 -9.97 22.25
CA MET A 162 10.51 -10.57 23.53
C MET A 162 11.74 -9.84 24.10
N ASN A 163 11.83 -9.82 25.43
CA ASN A 163 12.81 -9.03 26.17
C ASN A 163 14.24 -9.23 25.64
N GLY A 164 14.85 -8.17 25.10
CA GLY A 164 16.22 -8.17 24.56
C GLY A 164 16.35 -8.15 23.03
N GLU A 165 15.28 -8.40 22.28
CA GLU A 165 15.31 -8.28 20.81
C GLU A 165 14.94 -6.85 20.34
N PRO A 166 15.62 -6.30 19.32
CA PRO A 166 15.30 -4.98 18.79
C PRO A 166 13.98 -5.01 18.01
N TYR A 167 13.17 -3.95 18.16
CA TYR A 167 11.94 -3.81 17.39
C TYR A 167 12.23 -3.72 15.88
N ASN A 168 11.50 -4.51 15.10
CA ASN A 168 11.70 -4.56 13.65
C ASN A 168 11.05 -3.38 12.92
N LYS A 169 11.76 -2.24 12.86
CA LYS A 169 11.33 -1.06 12.08
C LYS A 169 11.27 -1.30 10.57
N ASN A 170 11.83 -2.41 10.08
CA ASN A 170 11.79 -2.77 8.66
C ASN A 170 10.47 -3.43 8.22
N GLN A 171 9.54 -3.72 9.14
CA GLN A 171 8.30 -4.44 8.84
C GLN A 171 7.45 -3.81 7.73
N TYR A 172 7.45 -2.47 7.62
CA TYR A 172 6.65 -1.74 6.63
C TYR A 172 7.39 -1.43 5.33
N VAL A 173 8.66 -1.81 5.23
CA VAL A 173 9.56 -1.47 4.13
C VAL A 173 9.32 -2.37 2.93
N ALA A 174 9.01 -1.77 1.78
CA ALA A 174 8.57 -2.52 0.60
C ALA A 174 9.59 -3.53 0.07
N TRP A 175 10.88 -3.24 0.14
CA TRP A 175 11.91 -4.15 -0.36
C TRP A 175 12.35 -5.20 0.67
N HIS A 176 11.97 -5.07 1.94
CA HIS A 176 12.18 -6.10 2.96
C HIS A 176 11.02 -7.09 3.06
N GLY A 177 10.15 -7.17 2.04
CA GLY A 177 9.06 -8.15 2.02
C GLY A 177 7.75 -7.68 2.67
N ALA A 178 7.54 -6.37 2.83
CA ALA A 178 6.28 -5.81 3.35
C ALA A 178 5.03 -6.07 2.48
N SER A 179 5.12 -6.89 1.43
CA SER A 179 3.94 -7.47 0.76
C SER A 179 3.13 -8.36 1.71
N GLN A 180 3.73 -8.87 2.79
CA GLN A 180 3.02 -9.66 3.80
C GLN A 180 1.99 -8.88 4.62
N VAL A 181 2.16 -7.56 4.73
CA VAL A 181 1.23 -6.67 5.44
C VAL A 181 -0.16 -6.62 4.76
N TYR A 182 -0.27 -7.08 3.50
CA TYR A 182 -1.55 -7.15 2.75
C TYR A 182 -2.11 -8.56 2.56
N HIS A 183 -1.60 -9.59 3.23
CA HIS A 183 -2.15 -10.94 3.09
C HIS A 183 -3.46 -11.13 3.89
N GLN A 184 -4.48 -10.34 3.58
CA GLN A 184 -5.88 -10.73 3.75
C GLN A 184 -6.48 -11.37 2.49
N ASN A 185 -5.71 -11.48 1.40
CA ASN A 185 -6.07 -12.35 0.27
C ASN A 185 -4.83 -13.16 -0.16
N ALA A 186 -4.93 -14.48 -0.02
CA ALA A 186 -3.92 -15.43 -0.46
C ALA A 186 -3.66 -15.27 -1.97
N PRO A 187 -2.39 -15.34 -2.43
CA PRO A 187 -2.12 -15.36 -3.86
C PRO A 187 -2.55 -16.72 -4.43
N MET A 188 -3.40 -16.69 -5.46
CA MET A 188 -3.67 -17.86 -6.30
C MET A 188 -2.36 -18.31 -6.97
N VAL A 189 -2.08 -19.61 -6.85
CA VAL A 189 -0.94 -20.31 -7.43
C VAL A 189 -0.86 -20.07 -8.95
N GLY A 190 0.36 -19.83 -9.43
CA GLY A 190 0.67 -19.34 -10.77
C GLY A 190 0.33 -20.29 -11.91
N GLY A 191 -0.17 -19.69 -13.00
CA GLY A 191 -0.14 -20.25 -14.35
C GLY A 191 1.12 -19.79 -15.09
N ARG A 192 1.87 -20.76 -15.62
CA ARG A 192 2.98 -20.55 -16.55
C ARG A 192 2.45 -19.93 -17.86
N GLY A 193 3.18 -18.95 -18.39
CA GLY A 193 2.93 -18.37 -19.72
C GLY A 193 2.92 -16.85 -19.69
N ASP A 194 4.08 -16.24 -19.91
CA ASP A 194 4.21 -14.81 -20.18
C ASP A 194 3.62 -14.50 -21.58
N LEU A 195 2.30 -14.38 -21.63
CA LEU A 195 1.65 -13.58 -22.64
C LEU A 195 1.44 -12.21 -22.02
N SER A 196 2.36 -11.29 -22.29
CA SER A 196 2.26 -9.89 -21.89
C SER A 196 1.05 -9.26 -22.59
N ILE A 197 -0.15 -9.49 -22.06
CA ILE A 197 -1.38 -8.83 -22.50
C ILE A 197 -1.17 -7.35 -22.22
N LYS A 198 -0.94 -6.56 -23.28
CA LYS A 198 -0.93 -5.10 -23.22
C LYS A 198 -2.29 -4.66 -22.69
N ARG A 199 -2.37 -4.40 -21.38
CA ARG A 199 -3.60 -3.94 -20.75
C ARG A 199 -3.98 -2.62 -21.39
N ARG A 200 -5.18 -2.58 -21.99
CA ARG A 200 -5.77 -1.33 -22.46
C ARG A 200 -5.90 -0.40 -21.26
N LYS A 201 -5.27 0.77 -21.31
CA LYS A 201 -5.27 1.74 -20.21
C LYS A 201 -6.54 2.58 -20.30
N VAL A 202 -7.67 1.99 -19.89
CA VAL A 202 -8.94 2.71 -19.78
C VAL A 202 -9.00 3.42 -18.44
N ILE A 203 -9.33 4.71 -18.44
CA ILE A 203 -9.55 5.50 -17.22
C ILE A 203 -10.98 5.19 -16.74
N LEU A 204 -11.10 4.71 -15.52
CA LEU A 204 -12.38 4.38 -14.90
C LEU A 204 -12.97 5.59 -14.19
N ASN A 205 -14.27 5.81 -14.37
CA ASN A 205 -15.06 6.90 -13.80
C ASN A 205 -16.36 6.32 -13.21
N GLU A 206 -17.05 7.07 -12.34
CA GLU A 206 -18.29 6.63 -11.66
C GLU A 206 -19.43 6.22 -12.62
N THR A 207 -19.43 6.72 -13.85
CA THR A 207 -20.43 6.42 -14.87
C THR A 207 -20.01 5.34 -15.86
N ASN A 208 -18.72 5.02 -15.98
CA ASN A 208 -18.21 4.07 -16.98
C ASN A 208 -17.83 2.69 -16.41
N TRP A 209 -17.62 2.59 -15.09
CA TRP A 209 -17.02 1.40 -14.49
C TRP A 209 -17.81 0.13 -14.78
N LEU A 210 -19.14 0.20 -14.68
CA LEU A 210 -20.01 -0.96 -14.89
C LEU A 210 -19.94 -1.45 -16.35
N PHE A 211 -19.92 -0.52 -17.30
CA PHE A 211 -19.80 -0.83 -18.72
C PHE A 211 -18.44 -1.48 -19.04
N GLU A 212 -17.35 -0.91 -18.53
CA GLU A 212 -15.99 -1.44 -18.76
C GLU A 212 -15.81 -2.83 -18.13
N HIS A 213 -16.42 -3.08 -16.98
CA HIS A 213 -16.45 -4.42 -16.37
C HIS A 213 -17.26 -5.41 -17.20
N ALA A 214 -18.46 -5.04 -17.65
CA ALA A 214 -19.29 -5.90 -18.50
C ALA A 214 -18.59 -6.23 -19.82
N MET A 215 -17.96 -5.23 -20.44
CA MET A 215 -17.18 -5.40 -21.67
C MET A 215 -15.97 -6.31 -21.46
N SER A 216 -15.25 -6.14 -20.36
CA SER A 216 -14.11 -7.00 -20.00
C SER A 216 -14.54 -8.45 -19.78
N ALA A 217 -15.68 -8.67 -19.12
CA ALA A 217 -16.25 -10.01 -18.92
C ALA A 217 -16.67 -10.66 -20.26
N SER A 218 -17.27 -9.89 -21.17
CA SER A 218 -17.63 -10.36 -22.51
C SER A 218 -16.39 -10.77 -23.31
N ASN A 219 -15.36 -9.91 -23.35
CA ASN A 219 -14.10 -10.20 -24.04
C ASN A 219 -13.39 -11.44 -23.46
N PHE A 220 -13.44 -11.61 -22.14
CA PHE A 220 -12.88 -12.80 -21.49
C PHE A 220 -13.63 -14.08 -21.89
N ASN A 221 -14.97 -14.03 -21.95
CA ASN A 221 -15.77 -15.16 -22.44
C ASN A 221 -15.47 -15.50 -23.91
N GLU A 222 -15.28 -14.49 -24.75
CA GLU A 222 -14.87 -14.67 -26.15
C GLU A 222 -13.50 -15.36 -26.23
N MET A 223 -12.52 -14.88 -25.46
CA MET A 223 -11.18 -15.47 -25.39
C MET A 223 -11.22 -16.93 -24.93
N LEU A 224 -12.01 -17.26 -23.90
CA LEU A 224 -12.20 -18.63 -23.44
C LEU A 224 -12.80 -19.51 -24.55
N THR A 225 -13.77 -18.97 -25.29
CA THR A 225 -14.42 -19.69 -26.40
C THR A 225 -13.45 -19.94 -27.54
N ALA A 226 -12.65 -18.94 -27.93
CA ALA A 226 -11.62 -19.07 -28.96
C ALA A 226 -10.57 -20.11 -28.56
N THR A 227 -10.09 -20.07 -27.32
CA THR A 227 -9.11 -21.03 -26.79
C THR A 227 -9.67 -22.46 -26.79
N ARG A 228 -10.93 -22.64 -26.36
CA ARG A 228 -11.59 -23.96 -26.39
C ARG A 228 -11.83 -24.47 -27.81
N ARG A 229 -12.06 -23.57 -28.77
CA ARG A 229 -12.24 -23.94 -30.18
C ARG A 229 -10.94 -24.43 -30.80
N HIS A 230 -9.81 -23.83 -30.45
CA HIS A 230 -8.49 -24.30 -30.91
C HIS A 230 -8.24 -25.78 -30.57
N VAL A 231 -8.57 -26.18 -29.34
CA VAL A 231 -8.48 -27.58 -28.90
C VAL A 231 -9.32 -28.53 -29.76
N LEU A 232 -10.45 -28.05 -30.29
CA LEU A 232 -11.30 -28.82 -31.20
C LEU A 232 -10.71 -28.87 -32.61
N GLU A 233 -10.14 -27.78 -33.11
CA GLU A 233 -9.48 -27.69 -34.43
C GLU A 233 -8.25 -28.61 -34.50
N GLU A 234 -7.53 -28.79 -33.39
CA GLU A 234 -6.40 -29.72 -33.28
C GLU A 234 -6.82 -31.20 -33.18
N GLY A 235 -8.12 -31.51 -33.16
CA GLY A 235 -8.64 -32.87 -33.15
C GLY A 235 -8.82 -33.49 -31.76
N GLY A 236 -8.67 -32.70 -30.69
CA GLY A 236 -8.82 -33.14 -29.30
C GLY A 236 -7.51 -33.15 -28.51
N VAL A 237 -7.57 -33.62 -27.27
CA VAL A 237 -6.41 -33.71 -26.37
C VAL A 237 -6.07 -35.17 -26.14
N GLU A 238 -4.84 -35.57 -26.47
CA GLU A 238 -4.34 -36.91 -26.16
C GLU A 238 -4.01 -37.04 -24.68
N GLU A 239 -4.51 -38.10 -24.05
CA GLU A 239 -4.25 -38.41 -22.64
C GLU A 239 -3.20 -39.53 -22.53
N ALA A 240 -2.09 -39.22 -21.86
CA ALA A 240 -0.89 -40.05 -21.91
C ALA A 240 -1.01 -41.41 -21.18
N HIS A 241 -1.90 -41.55 -20.19
CA HIS A 241 -2.02 -42.79 -19.42
C HIS A 241 -2.86 -43.85 -20.13
N THR A 242 -3.82 -43.42 -20.96
CA THR A 242 -4.76 -44.27 -21.69
C THR A 242 -4.46 -44.34 -23.18
N GLY A 243 -3.70 -43.39 -23.73
CA GLY A 243 -3.42 -43.28 -25.16
C GLY A 243 -4.66 -42.92 -25.99
N LEU A 244 -5.72 -42.42 -25.35
CA LEU A 244 -6.96 -42.03 -26.02
C LEU A 244 -6.99 -40.52 -26.27
N THR A 245 -7.55 -40.12 -27.41
CA THR A 245 -7.84 -38.72 -27.71
C THR A 245 -9.21 -38.34 -27.13
N PHE A 246 -9.21 -37.37 -26.22
CA PHE A 246 -10.42 -36.81 -25.62
C PHE A 246 -10.91 -35.62 -26.43
N VAL A 247 -12.19 -35.67 -26.80
CA VAL A 247 -12.88 -34.60 -27.52
C VAL A 247 -14.06 -34.08 -26.71
N PRO A 248 -14.49 -32.81 -26.90
CA PRO A 248 -15.61 -32.25 -26.15
C PRO A 248 -16.90 -33.08 -26.29
N ALA A 249 -17.52 -33.43 -25.16
CA ALA A 249 -18.68 -34.32 -25.10
C ALA A 249 -19.95 -33.81 -25.80
N ASN A 250 -19.99 -32.54 -26.20
CA ASN A 250 -21.06 -31.96 -27.01
C ASN A 250 -20.89 -32.22 -28.52
N THR A 251 -19.70 -32.62 -28.97
CA THR A 251 -19.43 -32.98 -30.36
C THR A 251 -19.78 -34.44 -30.69
N GLN A 252 -19.95 -35.26 -29.66
CA GLN A 252 -20.15 -36.70 -29.80
C GLN A 252 -21.64 -37.06 -29.78
N PRO A 253 -22.08 -38.04 -30.60
CA PRO A 253 -23.45 -38.53 -30.55
C PRO A 253 -23.72 -39.18 -29.19
N ARG A 254 -24.85 -38.83 -28.58
CA ARG A 254 -25.22 -39.34 -27.23
C ARG A 254 -26.24 -40.48 -27.27
N ARG A 255 -26.87 -40.72 -28.42
CA ARG A 255 -27.93 -41.71 -28.59
C ARG A 255 -27.82 -42.33 -29.98
N PHE A 256 -28.21 -43.59 -30.07
CA PHE A 256 -28.25 -44.36 -31.31
C PHE A 256 -29.58 -45.10 -31.40
N LYS A 257 -30.16 -45.15 -32.61
CA LYS A 257 -31.32 -45.99 -32.94
C LYS A 257 -30.99 -46.75 -34.23
N GLY A 258 -31.08 -48.08 -34.20
CA GLY A 258 -30.92 -48.94 -35.37
C GLY A 258 -32.26 -49.53 -35.80
N GLU A 259 -32.44 -49.72 -37.11
CA GLU A 259 -33.57 -50.44 -37.71
C GLU A 259 -33.03 -51.52 -38.64
N LEU A 260 -33.64 -52.71 -38.60
CA LEU A 260 -33.27 -53.82 -39.46
C LEU A 260 -33.97 -53.64 -40.81
N VAL A 261 -33.18 -53.53 -41.88
CA VAL A 261 -33.70 -53.47 -43.26
C VAL A 261 -33.85 -54.91 -43.77
N PRO A 262 -35.02 -55.30 -44.29
CA PRO A 262 -35.29 -56.66 -44.77
C PRO A 262 -34.50 -57.03 -46.03
#